data_AF-A0A1X9JHW2-F1
#
_entry.id   AF-A0A1X9JHW2-F1
#
_cell.length_a   1.000
_cell.length_b   1.000
_cell.length_c   1.000
_cell.angle_alpha   90.00
_cell.angle_beta   90.00
_cell.angle_gamma   90.00
#
_symmetry.space_group_name_H-M   'P 1'
#
loop_
_entity.id
_entity.type
_entity.pdbx_description
1 polymer ?
#
loop_
_entity_poly.entity_id
_entity_poly.type
_entity_poly.pdbx_seq_one_letter_code
_entity_poly.pdbx_strand_id
1 'polypeptide(L)'
;GSPQGARGGGGGQGVTDDATAAHGPVLPALMVPVRSRRSPAGEGKRSKKKTQSYIHLKPGPVLDSKDDETRIQWQLGLKKGDALSLRENAIHVHERGSYFIYSQVLFSDPTFVMGHIVRRGAHSKVALFRCMQNMPEKEPNNSCYTAGMAELNKGDVVELVIPREDSALSLEADSTFIGVMKLM
;
A
#
# COMPACT_ATOMS: atom_id res chain seq x y z
N GLY A 1 -26.68 -0.76 76.00
CA GLY A 1 -27.57 0.07 76.83
C GLY A 1 -27.40 1.51 76.38
N SER A 2 -28.46 2.05 75.77
CA SER A 2 -28.62 3.41 75.23
C SER A 2 -28.56 4.49 76.34
N PRO A 3 -28.48 5.82 76.03
CA PRO A 3 -29.49 6.59 75.28
C PRO A 3 -28.85 7.57 74.24
N GLN A 4 -29.52 8.01 73.15
CA GLN A 4 -30.64 8.99 73.07
C GLN A 4 -30.40 10.22 73.96
N GLY A 5 -30.67 11.47 73.59
CA GLY A 5 -31.39 12.15 72.52
C GLY A 5 -31.29 13.64 72.92
N ALA A 6 -30.98 14.55 71.99
CA ALA A 6 -31.97 15.35 71.28
C ALA A 6 -32.89 16.22 72.18
N ARG A 7 -32.64 17.54 72.17
CA ARG A 7 -33.57 18.69 72.24
C ARG A 7 -32.71 19.94 72.52
N GLY A 8 -32.85 21.10 71.89
CA GLY A 8 -33.84 21.60 70.96
C GLY A 8 -33.84 23.13 71.07
N GLY A 9 -34.06 23.82 69.95
CA GLY A 9 -34.70 25.13 69.91
C GLY A 9 -33.86 26.39 70.15
N GLY A 10 -34.09 27.39 69.29
CA GLY A 10 -34.06 28.79 69.70
C GLY A 10 -33.11 29.66 68.88
N GLY A 11 -33.67 30.41 67.93
CA GLY A 11 -32.94 31.38 67.11
C GLY A 11 -32.57 32.67 67.85
N GLY A 12 -31.99 33.61 67.11
CA GLY A 12 -31.78 34.97 67.59
C GLY A 12 -30.58 35.64 66.96
N GLN A 13 -30.85 36.66 66.16
CA GLN A 13 -29.90 37.49 65.41
C GLN A 13 -28.99 38.32 66.31
N GLY A 14 -27.82 38.70 65.81
CA GLY A 14 -26.97 39.69 66.48
C GLY A 14 -25.67 39.96 65.71
N VAL A 15 -25.63 41.13 65.07
CA VAL A 15 -24.48 41.74 64.40
C VAL A 15 -23.40 42.12 65.42
N THR A 16 -22.12 41.97 65.09
CA THR A 16 -21.06 43.01 65.15
C THR A 16 -19.68 42.44 64.83
N ASP A 17 -18.91 43.25 64.12
CA ASP A 17 -17.51 43.06 63.77
C ASP A 17 -16.63 43.01 65.03
N ASP A 18 -15.63 42.11 65.07
CA ASP A 18 -14.34 42.47 65.67
C ASP A 18 -13.20 41.62 65.10
N ALA A 19 -12.04 42.25 65.09
CA ALA A 19 -10.83 41.83 64.43
C ALA A 19 -10.07 40.72 65.17
N THR A 20 -9.07 40.20 64.45
CA THR A 20 -7.76 39.72 64.94
C THR A 20 -7.52 38.21 64.85
N ALA A 21 -6.32 37.89 64.36
CA ALA A 21 -5.51 36.67 64.54
C ALA A 21 -5.24 35.85 63.27
N ALA A 22 -4.25 36.35 62.53
CA ALA A 22 -3.01 35.63 62.19
C ALA A 22 -3.08 34.14 61.78
N HIS A 23 -2.90 33.96 60.47
CA HIS A 23 -1.91 33.06 59.83
C HIS A 23 -1.79 31.60 60.31
N GLY A 24 -2.61 30.73 59.70
CA GLY A 24 -2.16 29.40 59.29
C GLY A 24 -1.81 29.39 57.79
N PRO A 25 -0.84 28.59 57.31
CA PRO A 25 -0.45 28.59 55.91
C PRO A 25 -1.57 27.98 55.04
N VAL A 26 -2.19 28.81 54.20
CA VAL A 26 -3.11 28.38 53.14
C VAL A 26 -2.27 27.81 52.00
N LEU A 27 -2.47 26.53 51.71
CA LEU A 27 -1.89 25.87 50.54
C LEU A 27 -2.27 26.66 49.27
N PRO A 28 -1.34 26.90 48.33
CA PRO A 28 -1.71 27.58 47.09
C PRO A 28 -2.75 26.75 46.35
N ALA A 29 -3.90 27.37 46.08
CA ALA A 29 -4.94 26.78 45.25
C ALA A 29 -4.30 26.33 43.92
N LEU A 30 -4.48 25.06 43.58
CA LEU A 30 -4.14 24.54 42.26
C LEU A 30 -4.86 25.40 41.22
N MET A 31 -4.08 26.13 40.42
CA MET A 31 -4.60 26.83 39.26
C MET A 31 -5.20 25.81 38.31
N VAL A 32 -6.53 25.66 38.33
CA VAL A 32 -7.25 24.95 37.28
C VAL A 32 -7.20 25.85 36.05
N PRO A 33 -6.58 25.44 34.94
CA PRO A 33 -6.60 26.26 33.73
C PRO A 33 -8.04 26.34 33.25
N VAL A 34 -8.62 27.54 33.29
CA VAL A 34 -9.88 27.87 32.61
C VAL A 34 -9.67 27.59 31.13
N ARG A 35 -10.36 26.57 30.62
CA ARG A 35 -10.30 26.20 29.21
C ARG A 35 -10.97 27.29 28.39
N SER A 36 -10.19 28.28 27.95
CA SER A 36 -10.61 29.25 26.94
C SER A 36 -11.10 28.47 25.71
N ARG A 37 -12.36 28.68 25.33
CA ARG A 37 -12.92 28.18 24.07
C ARG A 37 -12.12 28.82 22.93
N ARG A 38 -11.15 28.09 22.40
CA ARG A 38 -10.58 28.41 21.09
C ARG A 38 -11.72 28.28 20.08
N SER A 39 -12.00 29.37 19.35
CA SER A 39 -12.76 29.33 18.11
C SER A 39 -12.20 28.21 17.21
N PRO A 40 -13.02 27.53 16.40
CA PRO A 40 -12.50 26.50 15.51
C PRO A 40 -11.48 27.17 14.59
N ALA A 41 -10.21 26.81 14.77
CA ALA A 41 -9.20 27.04 13.76
C ALA A 41 -9.74 26.41 12.47
N GLY A 42 -9.75 27.20 11.39
CA GLY A 42 -10.30 26.79 10.11
C GLY A 42 -9.85 25.39 9.73
N GLU A 43 -10.74 24.65 9.09
CA GLU A 43 -10.45 23.34 8.51
C GLU A 43 -9.19 23.44 7.66
N GLY A 44 -8.04 23.11 8.26
CA GLY A 44 -6.85 22.80 7.52
C GLY A 44 -7.23 21.65 6.63
N LYS A 45 -7.30 21.90 5.30
CA LYS A 45 -7.47 20.86 4.30
C LYS A 45 -6.47 19.76 4.64
N ARG A 46 -6.96 18.66 5.22
CA ARG A 46 -6.18 17.45 5.48
C ARG A 46 -5.59 17.13 4.11
N SER A 47 -4.28 17.30 3.94
CA SER A 47 -3.61 16.94 2.70
C SER A 47 -4.00 15.50 2.43
N LYS A 48 -4.78 15.25 1.37
CA LYS A 48 -5.15 13.89 0.99
C LYS A 48 -3.83 13.17 0.77
N LYS A 49 -3.47 12.28 1.71
CA LYS A 49 -2.25 11.47 1.62
C LYS A 49 -2.33 10.80 0.25
N LYS A 50 -1.47 11.17 -0.70
CA LYS A 50 -1.45 10.59 -2.04
C LYS A 50 -1.37 9.07 -1.86
N THR A 51 -2.46 8.38 -2.17
CA THR A 51 -2.51 6.92 -2.05
C THR A 51 -1.68 6.34 -3.17
N GLN A 52 -0.74 5.47 -2.81
CA GLN A 52 0.10 4.77 -3.78
C GLN A 52 -0.78 3.97 -4.76
N SER A 53 -0.55 4.16 -6.06
CA SER A 53 -1.24 3.41 -7.11
C SER A 53 -0.43 2.17 -7.47
N TYR A 54 -1.08 1.02 -7.56
CA TYR A 54 -0.43 -0.23 -7.95
C TYR A 54 -1.40 -1.17 -8.65
N ILE A 55 -0.84 -2.09 -9.42
CA ILE A 55 -1.55 -3.21 -10.03
C ILE A 55 -0.68 -4.48 -9.90
N HIS A 56 -1.32 -5.60 -9.62
CA HIS A 56 -0.74 -6.93 -9.56
C HIS A 56 -1.60 -7.86 -10.40
N LEU A 57 -0.97 -8.57 -11.33
CA LEU A 57 -1.59 -9.47 -12.27
C LEU A 57 -1.13 -10.91 -11.98
N LYS A 58 -2.08 -11.82 -12.09
CA LYS A 58 -1.88 -13.27 -12.01
C LYS A 58 -2.13 -13.90 -13.38
N PRO A 59 -1.53 -15.06 -13.69
CA PRO A 59 -1.82 -15.81 -14.90
C PRO A 59 -3.30 -16.19 -14.95
N GLY A 60 -3.87 -16.10 -16.14
CA GLY A 60 -5.08 -16.81 -16.53
C GLY A 60 -4.72 -18.19 -17.09
N PRO A 61 -5.73 -18.97 -17.51
CA PRO A 61 -5.54 -20.38 -17.88
C PRO A 61 -4.96 -20.60 -19.28
N VAL A 62 -4.73 -19.53 -20.05
CA VAL A 62 -4.35 -19.61 -21.47
C VAL A 62 -2.99 -18.97 -21.70
N LEU A 63 -2.17 -19.67 -22.49
CA LEU A 63 -0.97 -19.13 -23.12
C LEU A 63 -1.26 -18.88 -24.59
N ASP A 64 -0.66 -17.83 -25.13
CA ASP A 64 -0.67 -17.51 -26.56
C ASP A 64 0.76 -17.54 -27.08
N SER A 65 0.99 -18.17 -28.23
CA SER A 65 2.30 -18.33 -28.85
C SER A 65 2.26 -17.62 -30.21
N LYS A 66 3.10 -16.60 -30.38
CA LYS A 66 3.18 -15.81 -31.61
C LYS A 66 4.52 -15.09 -31.73
N ASP A 67 5.04 -14.98 -32.95
CA ASP A 67 6.27 -14.22 -33.25
C ASP A 67 7.48 -14.68 -32.42
N ASP A 68 7.63 -16.01 -32.24
CA ASP A 68 8.65 -16.64 -31.37
C ASP A 68 8.54 -16.24 -29.88
N GLU A 69 7.39 -15.73 -29.45
CA GLU A 69 7.11 -15.33 -28.07
C GLU A 69 5.93 -16.12 -27.49
N THR A 70 6.06 -16.62 -26.26
CA THR A 70 4.93 -17.05 -25.43
C THR A 70 4.46 -15.88 -24.57
N ARG A 71 3.14 -15.65 -24.56
CA ARG A 71 2.43 -14.62 -23.79
C ARG A 71 1.46 -15.27 -22.81
N ILE A 72 1.53 -14.83 -21.56
CA ILE A 72 0.58 -15.22 -20.52
C ILE A 72 -0.66 -14.35 -20.67
N GLN A 73 -1.87 -14.94 -20.69
CA GLN A 73 -3.11 -14.18 -20.62
C GLN A 73 -3.37 -13.76 -19.17
N TRP A 74 -3.09 -12.50 -18.84
CA TRP A 74 -3.15 -11.94 -17.50
C TRP A 74 -4.59 -11.68 -17.02
N GLN A 75 -4.79 -11.95 -15.73
CA GLN A 75 -5.98 -11.57 -14.99
C GLN A 75 -5.62 -10.60 -13.87
N LEU A 76 -6.58 -9.74 -13.51
CA LEU A 76 -6.39 -8.84 -12.39
C LEU A 76 -6.36 -9.62 -11.07
N GLY A 77 -5.25 -9.50 -10.32
CA GLY A 77 -5.15 -10.00 -8.94
C GLY A 77 -5.53 -8.91 -7.93
N LEU A 78 -4.78 -7.79 -7.95
CA LEU A 78 -5.00 -6.67 -7.03
C LEU A 78 -4.78 -5.34 -7.75
N LYS A 79 -5.59 -4.31 -7.45
CA LYS A 79 -5.43 -2.95 -7.97
C LYS A 79 -5.78 -1.91 -6.92
N LYS A 80 -5.06 -0.79 -6.94
CA LYS A 80 -5.40 0.43 -6.20
C LYS A 80 -5.00 1.67 -6.99
N GLY A 81 -5.85 2.70 -6.95
CA GLY A 81 -5.63 3.96 -7.67
C GLY A 81 -5.84 3.83 -9.17
N ASP A 82 -5.62 4.92 -9.90
CA ASP A 82 -6.00 5.07 -11.31
C ASP A 82 -4.83 5.29 -12.25
N ALA A 83 -3.60 5.36 -11.73
CA ALA A 83 -2.39 5.53 -12.54
C ALA A 83 -2.07 4.32 -13.44
N LEU A 84 -2.70 3.17 -13.21
CA LEU A 84 -2.43 1.90 -13.89
C LEU A 84 -3.73 1.15 -14.19
N SER A 85 -3.81 0.45 -15.32
CA SER A 85 -4.93 -0.47 -15.63
C SER A 85 -4.50 -1.65 -16.48
N LEU A 86 -5.16 -2.80 -16.34
CA LEU A 86 -5.06 -3.90 -17.30
C LEU A 86 -5.99 -3.62 -18.50
N ARG A 87 -5.45 -3.63 -19.73
CA ARG A 87 -6.21 -3.63 -21.00
C ARG A 87 -5.42 -4.43 -22.03
N GLU A 88 -6.10 -5.13 -22.95
CA GLU A 88 -5.44 -5.82 -24.07
C GLU A 88 -4.26 -6.72 -23.62
N ASN A 89 -4.42 -7.41 -22.50
CA ASN A 89 -3.39 -8.26 -21.90
C ASN A 89 -2.09 -7.54 -21.45
N ALA A 90 -2.13 -6.24 -21.21
CA ALA A 90 -0.98 -5.45 -20.79
C ALA A 90 -1.32 -4.38 -19.73
N ILE A 91 -0.30 -3.87 -19.03
CA ILE A 91 -0.46 -2.82 -18.03
C ILE A 91 -0.30 -1.45 -18.70
N HIS A 92 -1.38 -0.68 -18.76
CA HIS A 92 -1.38 0.68 -19.30
C HIS A 92 -1.13 1.70 -18.19
N VAL A 93 -0.24 2.64 -18.49
CA VAL A 93 0.16 3.74 -17.60
C VAL A 93 -0.65 5.00 -17.92
N HIS A 94 -1.35 5.56 -16.93
CA HIS A 94 -2.22 6.73 -17.09
C HIS A 94 -1.61 8.03 -16.55
N GLU A 95 -0.57 7.92 -15.75
CA GLU A 95 0.14 9.05 -15.16
C GLU A 95 1.64 8.91 -15.39
N ARG A 96 2.35 10.01 -15.59
CA ARG A 96 3.81 9.98 -15.62
C ARG A 96 4.37 9.78 -14.21
N GLY A 97 5.49 9.08 -14.09
CA GLY A 97 6.31 9.03 -12.87
C GLY A 97 7.28 7.85 -12.81
N SER A 98 7.91 7.71 -11.65
CA SER A 98 8.76 6.56 -11.33
C SER A 98 7.91 5.38 -10.83
N TYR A 99 8.14 4.22 -11.41
CA TYR A 99 7.43 2.99 -11.07
C TYR A 99 8.41 1.90 -10.64
N PHE A 100 8.05 1.18 -9.58
CA PHE A 100 8.67 -0.10 -9.24
C PHE A 100 7.91 -1.21 -9.95
N ILE A 101 8.62 -2.02 -10.75
CA ILE A 101 8.07 -3.12 -11.53
C ILE A 101 8.74 -4.40 -11.04
N TYR A 102 7.95 -5.43 -10.84
CA TYR A 102 8.42 -6.76 -10.41
C TYR A 102 7.68 -7.84 -11.16
N SER A 103 8.34 -8.98 -11.37
CA SER A 103 7.74 -10.13 -12.04
C SER A 103 8.43 -11.43 -11.66
N GLN A 104 7.65 -12.50 -11.70
CA GLN A 104 8.12 -13.86 -11.53
C GLN A 104 7.44 -14.78 -12.54
N VAL A 105 8.18 -15.78 -13.03
CA VAL A 105 7.64 -16.91 -13.79
C VAL A 105 8.30 -18.18 -13.26
N LEU A 106 7.52 -19.23 -13.03
CA LEU A 106 8.02 -20.57 -12.72
C LEU A 106 8.05 -21.40 -14.00
N PHE A 107 9.24 -21.75 -14.47
CA PHE A 107 9.45 -22.51 -15.70
C PHE A 107 9.55 -24.00 -15.41
N SER A 108 8.87 -24.78 -16.26
CA SER A 108 8.95 -26.24 -16.33
C SER A 108 9.40 -26.74 -17.70
N ASP A 109 10.02 -25.85 -18.48
CA ASP A 109 10.58 -26.15 -19.80
C ASP A 109 12.01 -26.69 -19.66
N PRO A 110 12.36 -27.82 -20.30
CA PRO A 110 13.70 -28.43 -20.22
C PRO A 110 14.75 -27.71 -21.08
N THR A 111 14.38 -26.64 -21.81
CA THR A 111 15.32 -25.85 -22.60
C THR A 111 16.43 -25.29 -21.74
N PHE A 112 17.69 -25.44 -22.18
CA PHE A 112 18.90 -25.11 -21.43
C PHE A 112 18.85 -23.76 -20.69
N VAL A 113 18.27 -22.72 -21.31
CA VAL A 113 18.00 -21.43 -20.66
C VAL A 113 16.56 -21.01 -20.90
N MET A 114 15.88 -20.64 -19.81
CA MET A 114 14.55 -20.03 -19.83
C MET A 114 14.58 -18.65 -19.17
N GLY A 115 13.58 -17.83 -19.47
CA GLY A 115 13.55 -16.46 -18.95
C GLY A 115 12.38 -15.66 -19.48
N HIS A 116 12.24 -14.44 -18.95
CA HIS A 116 11.22 -13.50 -19.41
C HIS A 116 11.79 -12.09 -19.51
N ILE A 117 11.11 -11.29 -20.33
CA ILE A 117 11.43 -9.89 -20.56
C ILE A 117 10.23 -9.07 -20.11
N VAL A 118 10.48 -8.15 -19.19
CA VAL A 118 9.56 -7.05 -18.92
C VAL A 118 9.93 -5.92 -19.86
N ARG A 119 9.01 -5.51 -20.72
CA ARG A 119 9.27 -4.46 -21.73
C ARG A 119 8.23 -3.36 -21.68
N ARG A 120 8.66 -2.18 -22.13
CA ARG A 120 7.79 -1.07 -22.47
C ARG A 120 7.44 -1.15 -23.95
N GLY A 121 6.16 -1.10 -24.27
CA GLY A 121 5.61 -0.64 -25.55
C GLY A 121 5.10 -1.68 -26.54
N ALA A 122 4.08 -1.27 -27.29
CA ALA A 122 3.59 -1.89 -28.53
C ALA A 122 4.30 -1.35 -29.81
N HIS A 123 5.07 -0.25 -29.72
CA HIS A 123 5.70 0.44 -30.88
C HIS A 123 7.23 0.44 -30.86
N SER A 124 7.86 0.61 -29.70
CA SER A 124 9.30 0.39 -29.52
C SER A 124 9.46 -0.60 -28.37
N LYS A 125 9.67 -1.88 -28.70
CA LYS A 125 9.77 -3.00 -27.74
C LYS A 125 11.05 -2.87 -26.87
N VAL A 126 11.10 -1.88 -25.99
CA VAL A 126 12.26 -1.60 -25.14
C VAL A 126 12.19 -2.49 -23.90
N ALA A 127 13.12 -3.42 -23.79
CA ALA A 127 13.27 -4.24 -22.60
C ALA A 127 13.69 -3.36 -21.40
N LEU A 128 12.89 -3.40 -20.34
CA LEU A 128 13.18 -2.74 -19.06
C LEU A 128 14.03 -3.67 -18.20
N PHE A 129 13.57 -4.92 -18.04
CA PHE A 129 14.23 -5.92 -17.20
C PHE A 129 14.20 -7.28 -17.90
N ARG A 130 15.21 -8.11 -17.61
CA ARG A 130 15.30 -9.49 -18.09
C ARG A 130 15.62 -10.40 -16.92
N CYS A 131 15.00 -11.55 -16.92
CA CYS A 131 15.35 -12.65 -16.04
C CYS A 131 15.75 -13.85 -16.89
N MET A 132 16.82 -14.56 -16.52
CA MET A 132 17.26 -15.79 -17.18
C MET A 132 17.67 -16.82 -16.12
N GLN A 133 17.35 -18.08 -16.36
CA GLN A 133 17.68 -19.24 -15.54
C GLN A 133 18.13 -20.39 -16.42
N ASN A 134 19.18 -21.08 -16.00
CA ASN A 134 19.52 -22.37 -16.58
C ASN A 134 18.49 -23.41 -16.10
N MET A 135 18.12 -24.34 -16.97
CA MET A 135 17.17 -25.40 -16.64
C MET A 135 17.83 -26.77 -16.66
N PRO A 136 17.51 -27.65 -15.71
CA PRO A 136 17.91 -29.05 -15.80
C PRO A 136 17.06 -29.76 -16.87
N GLU A 137 17.66 -30.75 -17.54
CA GLU A 137 16.96 -31.59 -18.53
C GLU A 137 15.87 -32.46 -17.87
N LYS A 138 16.10 -32.88 -16.62
CA LYS A 138 15.16 -33.68 -15.82
C LYS A 138 14.50 -32.81 -14.76
N GLU A 139 13.18 -32.91 -14.68
CA GLU A 139 12.34 -32.22 -13.69
C GLU A 139 12.62 -30.70 -13.60
N PRO A 140 12.56 -29.96 -14.72
CA PRO A 140 12.70 -28.50 -14.71
C PRO A 140 11.64 -27.85 -13.82
N ASN A 141 12.08 -27.03 -12.86
CA ASN A 141 11.19 -26.36 -11.91
C ASN A 141 11.85 -25.12 -11.27
N ASN A 142 12.35 -24.20 -12.09
CA ASN A 142 13.06 -23.02 -11.62
C ASN A 142 12.19 -21.76 -11.74
N SER A 143 12.11 -20.99 -10.65
CA SER A 143 11.52 -19.66 -10.68
C SER A 143 12.54 -18.62 -11.16
N CYS A 144 12.07 -17.68 -11.97
CA CYS A 144 12.84 -16.55 -12.43
C CYS A 144 12.15 -15.28 -11.93
N TYR A 145 12.75 -14.56 -10.97
CA TYR A 145 12.25 -13.29 -10.46
C TYR A 145 13.16 -12.13 -10.92
N THR A 146 12.56 -11.01 -11.32
CA THR A 146 13.28 -9.75 -11.53
C THR A 146 12.45 -8.56 -11.09
N ALA A 147 13.10 -7.49 -10.66
CA ALA A 147 12.45 -6.23 -10.34
C ALA A 147 13.37 -5.04 -10.56
N GLY A 148 12.78 -3.85 -10.69
CA GLY A 148 13.54 -2.61 -10.81
C GLY A 148 12.66 -1.38 -10.91
N MET A 149 13.30 -0.21 -10.96
CA MET A 149 12.64 1.08 -11.13
C MET A 149 12.75 1.55 -12.57
N ALA A 150 11.65 2.08 -13.12
CA ALA A 150 11.61 2.69 -14.44
C ALA A 150 10.77 3.96 -14.45
N GLU A 151 11.21 4.95 -15.23
CA GLU A 151 10.39 6.12 -15.56
C GLU A 151 9.42 5.75 -16.68
N LEU A 152 8.12 5.87 -16.40
CA LEU A 152 7.06 5.62 -17.37
C LEU A 152 6.27 6.89 -17.62
N ASN A 153 5.90 7.10 -18.87
CA ASN A 153 5.04 8.18 -19.32
C ASN A 153 3.59 7.74 -19.40
N LYS A 154 2.67 8.70 -19.33
CA LYS A 154 1.28 8.46 -19.68
C LYS A 154 1.19 7.92 -21.11
N GLY A 155 0.48 6.81 -21.29
CA GLY A 155 0.37 6.09 -22.56
C GLY A 155 1.37 4.96 -22.73
N ASP A 156 2.38 4.83 -21.86
CA ASP A 156 3.26 3.67 -21.87
C ASP A 156 2.48 2.39 -21.54
N VAL A 157 2.89 1.29 -22.17
CA VAL A 157 2.35 -0.05 -21.96
C VAL A 157 3.46 -0.94 -21.44
N VAL A 158 3.23 -1.66 -20.34
CA VAL A 158 4.18 -2.63 -19.79
C VAL A 158 3.66 -4.04 -20.05
N GLU A 159 4.49 -4.84 -20.70
CA GLU A 159 4.23 -6.24 -21.04
C GLU A 159 5.28 -7.15 -20.40
N LEU A 160 4.90 -8.41 -20.19
CA LEU A 160 5.81 -9.52 -19.92
C LEU A 160 5.71 -10.51 -21.07
N VAL A 161 6.84 -10.85 -21.67
CA VAL A 161 6.93 -11.87 -22.72
C VAL A 161 8.02 -12.87 -22.40
N ILE A 162 7.83 -14.10 -22.86
CA ILE A 162 8.83 -15.16 -22.82
C ILE A 162 9.34 -15.30 -24.25
N PRO A 163 10.63 -15.03 -24.52
CA PRO A 163 11.19 -14.99 -25.88
C PRO A 163 11.47 -16.40 -26.42
N ARG A 164 10.43 -17.24 -26.39
CA ARG A 164 10.42 -18.62 -26.87
C ARG A 164 8.98 -19.03 -27.12
N GLU A 165 8.73 -19.70 -28.24
CA GLU A 165 7.43 -20.29 -28.56
C GLU A 165 7.13 -21.51 -27.67
N ASP A 166 5.84 -21.75 -27.41
CA ASP A 166 5.31 -22.92 -26.69
C ASP A 166 6.03 -23.24 -25.38
N SER A 167 6.37 -22.20 -24.62
CA SER A 167 7.11 -22.32 -23.37
C SER A 167 6.28 -23.03 -22.29
N ALA A 168 6.88 -24.04 -21.63
CA ALA A 168 6.26 -24.70 -20.49
C ALA A 168 6.52 -23.93 -19.18
N LEU A 169 5.44 -23.54 -18.48
CA LEU A 169 5.48 -22.79 -17.24
C LEU A 169 4.24 -23.02 -16.37
N SER A 170 4.36 -22.68 -15.09
CA SER A 170 3.23 -22.72 -14.14
C SER A 170 2.28 -21.54 -14.31
N LEU A 171 0.98 -21.83 -14.34
CA LEU A 171 -0.10 -20.85 -14.33
C LEU A 171 -0.71 -20.64 -12.94
N GLU A 172 0.01 -21.02 -11.88
CA GLU A 172 -0.40 -20.75 -10.49
C GLU A 172 -0.03 -19.32 -10.06
N ALA A 173 -0.95 -18.66 -9.37
CA ALA A 173 -0.86 -17.22 -9.05
C ALA A 173 0.24 -16.85 -8.05
N ASP A 174 0.72 -17.79 -7.26
CA ASP A 174 1.81 -17.62 -6.29
C ASP A 174 3.20 -17.79 -6.90
N SER A 175 3.28 -18.43 -8.07
CA SER A 175 4.53 -18.79 -8.74
C SER A 175 4.81 -17.94 -9.98
N THR A 176 3.75 -17.46 -10.66
CA THR A 176 3.83 -16.63 -11.85
C THR A 176 3.00 -15.36 -11.68
N PHE A 177 3.59 -14.18 -11.87
CA PHE A 177 2.91 -12.89 -11.71
C PHE A 177 3.71 -11.72 -12.29
N ILE A 178 3.03 -10.58 -12.50
CA ILE A 178 3.67 -9.29 -12.76
C ILE A 178 2.95 -8.20 -11.97
N GLY A 179 3.70 -7.25 -11.42
CA GLY A 179 3.12 -6.09 -10.77
C GLY A 179 3.90 -4.81 -11.01
N VAL A 180 3.17 -3.70 -10.92
CA VAL A 180 3.67 -2.34 -11.14
C VAL A 180 3.11 -1.43 -10.06
N MET A 181 3.97 -0.62 -9.46
CA MET A 181 3.61 0.28 -8.36
C MET A 181 4.23 1.67 -8.59
N LYS A 182 3.40 2.71 -8.58
CA LYS A 182 3.87 4.10 -8.67
C LYS A 182 4.55 4.51 -7.37
N LEU A 183 5.68 5.18 -7.44
CA LEU A 183 6.44 5.61 -6.25
C LEU A 183 6.16 7.07 -5.84
N MET A 184 5.83 7.97 -6.78
CA MET A 184 5.65 9.42 -6.55
C MET A 184 4.42 10.04 -7.27
#